data_AF-A0A812SLY0-F1
#
_entry.id   AF-A0A812SLY0-F1
#
_cell.length_a   1.000
_cell.length_b   1.000
_cell.length_c   1.000
_cell.angle_alpha   90.00
_cell.angle_beta   90.00
_cell.angle_gamma   90.00
#
_symmetry.space_group_name_H-M   'P 1'
#
loop_
_entity.id
_entity.type
_entity.pdbx_description
1 polymer ?
#
loop_
_entity_poly.entity_id
_entity_poly.type
_entity_poly.pdbx_seq_one_letter_code
_entity_poly.pdbx_strand_id
1 'polypeptide(L)'
;MDSDEEEMKAMRGSKRTILILLWVLRLYVPYYTGMACTGLLHFFGKFKTRGNSAQVQGPGSFSWPQLASCSGVALFGISAQSLNWTGNMLAGSSVFAVVYASVTIWSAVLSWLLLQRVLTLWQWLSIIAVFAGLAVTGVDARSTGDCIFLGTCMIGAGTILHATCHVLSEMLSVRGSRIPAHLNASIQGLTGCAVVGVWQLAFTASHWQRISEPMEEIGTSWLQASLLLSSVALGNFVHAGTFFYLLTRVGAVSTGMAKALQGVVVFALSHVLYCRQDESQCFSLAKGLSLLIVTAGVVSYVLATSSAKSSAKQTSS
;
A
#
# COMPACT_ATOMS: atom_id res chain seq x y z
N MET A 1 -25.68 -36.82 -12.90
CA MET A 1 -25.94 -35.57 -13.65
C MET A 1 -25.80 -34.36 -12.74
N ASP A 2 -26.37 -34.36 -11.53
CA ASP A 2 -26.13 -33.27 -10.55
C ASP A 2 -24.70 -33.25 -9.96
N SER A 3 -24.05 -34.41 -9.77
CA SER A 3 -22.68 -34.48 -9.24
C SER A 3 -21.62 -33.87 -10.18
N ASP A 4 -21.77 -34.10 -11.48
CA ASP A 4 -20.81 -33.64 -12.49
C ASP A 4 -20.95 -32.14 -12.78
N GLU A 5 -22.16 -31.58 -12.57
CA GLU A 5 -22.41 -30.15 -12.70
C GLU A 5 -21.89 -29.37 -11.48
N GLU A 6 -22.01 -29.92 -10.27
CA GLU A 6 -21.35 -29.38 -9.08
C GLU A 6 -19.83 -29.45 -9.18
N GLU A 7 -19.26 -30.58 -9.64
CA GLU A 7 -17.82 -30.74 -9.81
C GLU A 7 -17.29 -29.80 -10.91
N MET A 8 -18.03 -29.61 -12.00
CA MET A 8 -17.71 -28.60 -13.01
C MET A 8 -17.80 -27.16 -12.49
N LYS A 9 -18.78 -26.82 -11.64
CA LYS A 9 -18.90 -25.49 -11.03
C LYS A 9 -17.77 -25.24 -10.01
N ALA A 10 -17.43 -26.25 -9.21
CA ALA A 10 -16.29 -26.22 -8.29
C ALA A 10 -14.96 -26.10 -9.04
N MET A 11 -14.77 -26.82 -10.15
CA MET A 11 -13.60 -26.67 -11.02
C MET A 11 -13.56 -25.32 -11.73
N ARG A 12 -14.72 -24.74 -12.11
CA ARG A 12 -14.79 -23.38 -12.68
C ARG A 12 -14.42 -22.31 -11.66
N GLY A 13 -14.87 -22.45 -10.41
CA GLY A 13 -14.50 -21.61 -9.28
C GLY A 13 -12.99 -21.69 -8.97
N SER A 14 -12.45 -22.90 -8.88
CA SER A 14 -11.01 -23.12 -8.60
C SER A 14 -10.10 -22.60 -9.72
N LYS A 15 -10.45 -22.85 -11.00
CA LYS A 15 -9.70 -22.32 -12.15
C LYS A 15 -9.79 -20.78 -12.24
N ARG A 16 -10.93 -20.18 -11.87
CA ARG A 16 -11.10 -18.72 -11.78
C ARG A 16 -10.26 -18.11 -10.65
N THR A 17 -10.26 -18.69 -9.46
CA THR A 17 -9.43 -18.23 -8.33
C THR A 17 -7.93 -18.26 -8.67
N ILE A 18 -7.48 -19.29 -9.39
CA ILE A 18 -6.12 -19.37 -9.91
C ILE A 18 -5.89 -18.27 -10.97
N LEU A 19 -6.76 -18.09 -11.96
CA LEU A 19 -6.65 -17.01 -12.96
C LEU A 19 -6.61 -15.59 -12.35
N ILE A 20 -7.34 -15.39 -11.26
CA ILE A 20 -7.42 -14.15 -10.49
C ILE A 20 -6.10 -13.88 -9.74
N LEU A 21 -5.56 -14.88 -9.03
CA LEU A 21 -4.23 -14.81 -8.41
C LEU A 21 -3.14 -14.44 -9.44
N LEU A 22 -3.26 -14.96 -10.65
CA LEU A 22 -2.30 -14.77 -11.74
C LEU A 22 -2.42 -13.39 -12.43
N TRP A 23 -3.61 -12.81 -12.48
CA TRP A 23 -3.83 -11.44 -12.97
C TRP A 23 -3.31 -10.39 -11.98
N VAL A 24 -3.52 -10.63 -10.70
CA VAL A 24 -3.07 -9.78 -9.59
C VAL A 24 -1.55 -9.56 -9.64
N LEU A 25 -0.76 -10.60 -9.88
CA LEU A 25 0.70 -10.51 -9.91
C LEU A 25 1.26 -9.70 -11.10
N ARG A 26 0.49 -9.47 -12.18
CA ARG A 26 0.93 -8.69 -13.35
C ARG A 26 1.20 -7.21 -13.06
N LEU A 27 0.54 -6.63 -12.04
CA LEU A 27 0.75 -5.24 -11.63
C LEU A 27 1.90 -5.06 -10.61
N TYR A 28 2.48 -6.15 -10.12
CA TYR A 28 3.47 -6.08 -9.03
C TYR A 28 4.84 -5.65 -9.55
N VAL A 29 5.21 -6.03 -10.77
CA VAL A 29 6.50 -5.63 -11.35
C VAL A 29 6.57 -4.10 -11.51
N PRO A 30 5.59 -3.41 -12.14
CA PRO A 30 5.57 -1.94 -12.16
C PRO A 30 5.59 -1.31 -10.76
N TYR A 31 4.82 -1.88 -9.82
CA TYR A 31 4.77 -1.42 -8.43
C TYR A 31 6.16 -1.44 -7.76
N TYR A 32 6.84 -2.59 -7.79
CA TYR A 32 8.17 -2.72 -7.19
C TYR A 32 9.26 -2.02 -8.00
N THR A 33 9.09 -1.87 -9.31
CA THR A 33 10.02 -1.12 -10.17
C THR A 33 10.05 0.35 -9.73
N GLY A 34 8.89 0.96 -9.52
CA GLY A 34 8.79 2.31 -8.97
C GLY A 34 9.52 2.44 -7.63
N MET A 35 9.30 1.48 -6.71
CA MET A 35 10.02 1.42 -5.43
C MET A 35 11.54 1.29 -5.61
N ALA A 36 12.00 0.41 -6.49
CA ALA A 36 13.42 0.18 -6.76
C ALA A 36 14.12 1.46 -7.26
N CYS A 37 13.42 2.24 -8.09
CA CYS A 37 13.92 3.49 -8.63
C CYS A 37 14.09 4.60 -7.57
N THR A 38 13.54 4.47 -6.35
CA THR A 38 13.73 5.48 -5.28
C THR A 38 15.21 5.73 -4.94
N GLY A 39 16.10 4.79 -5.26
CA GLY A 39 17.54 4.91 -5.07
C GLY A 39 18.18 5.96 -5.97
N LEU A 40 17.52 6.28 -7.09
CA LEU A 40 17.91 7.39 -7.97
C LEU A 40 17.84 8.74 -7.25
N LEU A 41 16.99 8.90 -6.22
CA LEU A 41 16.91 10.13 -5.43
C LEU A 41 18.24 10.47 -4.74
N HIS A 42 19.05 9.46 -4.41
CA HIS A 42 20.39 9.66 -3.86
C HIS A 42 21.32 10.33 -4.89
N PHE A 43 21.24 9.93 -6.16
CA PHE A 43 22.04 10.51 -7.23
C PHE A 43 21.66 11.97 -7.47
N PHE A 44 20.36 12.29 -7.53
CA PHE A 44 19.89 13.67 -7.70
C PHE A 44 20.24 14.55 -6.49
N GLY A 45 20.23 14.00 -5.27
CA GLY A 45 20.66 14.72 -4.07
C GLY A 45 22.12 15.17 -4.11
N LYS A 46 23.02 14.35 -4.67
CA LYS A 46 24.45 14.67 -4.82
C LYS A 46 24.72 15.81 -5.81
N PHE A 47 23.88 16.00 -6.83
CA PHE A 47 24.03 17.12 -7.77
C PHE A 47 23.74 18.48 -7.11
N LYS A 48 22.87 18.52 -6.09
CA LYS A 48 22.49 19.76 -5.41
C LYS A 48 23.50 20.22 -4.36
N THR A 49 24.27 19.30 -3.76
CA THR A 49 25.26 19.61 -2.71
C THR A 49 26.67 19.87 -3.23
N ARG A 50 26.90 19.82 -4.54
CA ARG A 50 28.22 20.05 -5.16
C ARG A 50 28.76 21.49 -5.00
N GLY A 51 28.04 22.39 -4.34
CA GLY A 51 28.45 23.76 -4.00
C GLY A 51 28.89 24.00 -2.56
N ASN A 52 28.76 23.03 -1.65
CA ASN A 52 29.25 23.16 -0.26
C ASN A 52 29.99 21.89 0.15
N SER A 53 31.31 22.00 0.27
CA SER A 53 32.25 20.95 0.67
C SER A 53 32.10 20.53 2.14
N ALA A 54 30.93 20.00 2.50
CA ALA A 54 30.75 19.22 3.72
C ALA A 54 30.69 17.75 3.31
N GLN A 55 31.74 17.04 3.71
CA GLN A 55 32.00 15.61 3.61
C GLN A 55 30.72 14.74 3.67
N VAL A 56 30.08 14.51 2.52
CA VAL A 56 29.09 13.44 2.36
C VAL A 56 29.90 12.16 2.38
N GLN A 57 29.79 11.40 3.48
CA GLN A 57 30.32 10.04 3.55
C GLN A 57 29.97 9.33 2.24
N GLY A 58 30.98 8.73 1.60
CA GLY A 58 30.79 7.91 0.40
C GLY A 58 29.71 6.84 0.62
N PRO A 59 29.26 6.10 -0.41
CA PRO A 59 28.33 5.00 -0.20
C PRO A 59 28.96 4.04 0.81
N GLY A 60 28.57 4.16 2.09
CA GLY A 60 29.04 3.29 3.14
C GLY A 60 28.69 1.88 2.69
N SER A 61 29.66 0.97 2.72
CA SER A 61 29.43 -0.41 2.32
C SER A 61 28.21 -0.93 3.05
N PHE A 62 27.13 -1.17 2.32
CA PHE A 62 25.90 -1.66 2.91
C PHE A 62 26.17 -3.04 3.48
N SER A 63 25.89 -3.26 4.77
CA SER A 63 26.24 -4.52 5.38
C SER A 63 25.26 -5.61 4.94
N TRP A 64 25.76 -6.83 4.71
CA TRP A 64 24.91 -7.98 4.37
C TRP A 64 23.70 -8.17 5.34
N PRO A 65 23.84 -7.97 6.66
CA PRO A 65 22.70 -8.02 7.58
C PRO A 65 21.62 -6.96 7.32
N GLN A 66 22.00 -5.76 6.89
CA GLN A 66 21.05 -4.70 6.51
C GLN A 66 20.27 -5.09 5.26
N LEU A 67 20.95 -5.68 4.28
CA LEU A 67 20.32 -6.17 3.04
C LEU A 67 19.35 -7.31 3.31
N ALA A 68 19.76 -8.26 4.14
CA ALA A 68 18.92 -9.36 4.57
C ALA A 68 17.67 -8.86 5.32
N SER A 69 17.82 -7.87 6.20
CA SER A 69 16.69 -7.30 6.96
C SER A 69 15.68 -6.58 6.07
N CYS A 70 16.13 -5.69 5.17
CA CYS A 70 15.25 -5.02 4.21
C CYS A 70 14.59 -6.02 3.26
N SER A 71 15.33 -7.01 2.77
CA SER A 71 14.79 -8.06 1.91
C SER A 71 13.76 -8.92 2.63
N GLY A 72 13.99 -9.24 3.91
CA GLY A 72 13.03 -9.94 4.75
C GLY A 72 11.71 -9.16 4.86
N VAL A 73 11.77 -7.86 5.12
CA VAL A 73 10.58 -6.99 5.12
C VAL A 73 9.89 -6.98 3.75
N ALA A 74 10.66 -6.98 2.66
CA ALA A 74 10.11 -7.06 1.30
C ALA A 74 9.30 -8.35 1.08
N LEU A 75 9.81 -9.51 1.56
CA LEU A 75 9.09 -10.79 1.46
C LEU A 75 7.77 -10.77 2.22
N PHE A 76 7.74 -10.19 3.43
CA PHE A 76 6.49 -9.94 4.14
C PHE A 76 5.56 -9.02 3.33
N GLY A 77 6.12 -7.99 2.68
CA GLY A 77 5.37 -7.07 1.82
C GLY A 77 4.73 -7.75 0.62
N ILE A 78 5.45 -8.65 -0.06
CA ILE A 78 4.94 -9.44 -1.18
C ILE A 78 3.77 -10.32 -0.73
N SER A 79 3.91 -11.02 0.39
CA SER A 79 2.84 -11.85 0.96
C SER A 79 1.63 -11.01 1.35
N ALA A 80 1.85 -9.87 2.01
CA ALA A 80 0.80 -8.94 2.40
C ALA A 80 0.00 -8.44 1.19
N GLN A 81 0.70 -8.01 0.14
CA GLN A 81 0.05 -7.55 -1.08
C GLN A 81 -0.71 -8.70 -1.76
N SER A 82 -0.10 -9.88 -1.85
CA SER A 82 -0.72 -11.05 -2.49
C SER A 82 -2.06 -11.38 -1.83
N LEU A 83 -2.10 -11.40 -0.50
CA LEU A 83 -3.34 -11.61 0.27
C LEU A 83 -4.37 -10.49 0.03
N ASN A 84 -3.94 -9.23 0.10
CA ASN A 84 -4.81 -8.07 -0.08
C ASN A 84 -5.48 -8.03 -1.45
N TRP A 85 -4.70 -8.24 -2.51
CA TRP A 85 -5.22 -8.23 -3.87
C TRP A 85 -6.07 -9.46 -4.17
N THR A 86 -5.68 -10.65 -3.71
CA THR A 86 -6.52 -11.85 -3.85
C THR A 86 -7.85 -11.66 -3.14
N GLY A 87 -7.80 -11.15 -1.92
CA GLY A 87 -8.99 -10.87 -1.14
C GLY A 87 -9.85 -9.75 -1.76
N ASN A 88 -9.25 -8.72 -2.35
CA ASN A 88 -9.96 -7.70 -3.14
C ASN A 88 -10.74 -8.33 -4.30
N MET A 89 -10.15 -9.29 -5.01
CA MET A 89 -10.83 -9.96 -6.11
C MET A 89 -11.96 -10.90 -5.63
N LEU A 90 -11.82 -11.51 -4.44
CA LEU A 90 -12.84 -12.40 -3.86
C LEU A 90 -13.99 -11.66 -3.16
N ALA A 91 -13.71 -10.49 -2.55
CA ALA A 91 -14.69 -9.71 -1.77
C ALA A 91 -15.18 -8.44 -2.46
N GLY A 92 -14.47 -7.96 -3.48
CA GLY A 92 -14.73 -6.70 -4.16
C GLY A 92 -13.98 -5.50 -3.56
N SER A 93 -13.78 -4.47 -4.38
CA SER A 93 -12.94 -3.30 -4.06
C SER A 93 -13.46 -2.44 -2.93
N SER A 94 -14.77 -2.42 -2.71
CA SER A 94 -15.33 -1.67 -1.61
C SER A 94 -15.12 -2.35 -0.25
N VAL A 95 -15.30 -3.68 -0.20
CA VAL A 95 -14.97 -4.46 1.01
C VAL A 95 -13.47 -4.36 1.29
N PHE A 96 -12.65 -4.45 0.23
CA PHE A 96 -11.21 -4.19 0.33
C PHE A 96 -10.91 -2.83 0.95
N ALA A 97 -11.48 -1.74 0.45
CA ALA A 97 -11.23 -0.40 0.96
C ALA A 97 -11.55 -0.26 2.46
N VAL A 98 -12.69 -0.81 2.91
CA VAL A 98 -13.10 -0.77 4.32
C VAL A 98 -12.18 -1.60 5.21
N VAL A 99 -11.90 -2.85 4.85
CA VAL A 99 -11.07 -3.73 5.68
C VAL A 99 -9.63 -3.24 5.69
N TYR A 100 -9.09 -2.82 4.54
CA TYR A 100 -7.74 -2.29 4.40
C TYR A 100 -7.55 -0.96 5.14
N ALA A 101 -8.60 -0.15 5.32
CA ALA A 101 -8.55 1.06 6.15
C ALA A 101 -8.12 0.78 7.61
N SER A 102 -8.30 -0.45 8.11
CA SER A 102 -7.82 -0.86 9.42
C SER A 102 -6.29 -0.93 9.54
N VAL A 103 -5.53 -0.79 8.44
CA VAL A 103 -4.05 -0.78 8.44
C VAL A 103 -3.47 0.22 9.42
N THR A 104 -4.14 1.36 9.63
CA THR A 104 -3.69 2.42 10.55
C THR A 104 -3.86 1.98 12.01
N ILE A 105 -4.93 1.25 12.34
CA ILE A 105 -5.16 0.67 13.66
C ILE A 105 -4.06 -0.35 13.96
N TRP A 106 -3.81 -1.28 13.03
CA TRP A 106 -2.75 -2.28 13.19
C TRP A 106 -1.37 -1.64 13.28
N SER A 107 -1.11 -0.58 12.51
CA SER A 107 0.13 0.19 12.61
C SER A 107 0.30 0.82 13.99
N ALA A 108 -0.78 1.29 14.62
CA ALA A 108 -0.76 1.83 15.99
C ALA A 108 -0.50 0.75 17.04
N VAL A 109 -1.20 -0.39 16.96
CA VAL A 109 -0.97 -1.54 17.84
C VAL A 109 0.47 -2.05 17.72
N LEU A 110 0.96 -2.26 16.50
CA LEU A 110 2.32 -2.76 16.26
C LEU A 110 3.39 -1.72 16.61
N SER A 111 3.12 -0.43 16.45
CA SER A 111 4.03 0.62 16.94
C SER A 111 4.11 0.65 18.47
N TRP A 112 3.01 0.33 19.15
CA TRP A 112 3.03 0.17 20.60
C TRP A 112 3.83 -1.08 21.02
N LEU A 113 3.60 -2.23 20.38
CA LEU A 113 4.26 -3.49 20.70
C LEU A 113 5.76 -3.50 20.34
N LEU A 114 6.13 -3.08 19.13
CA LEU A 114 7.49 -3.22 18.58
C LEU A 114 8.34 -1.96 18.77
N LEU A 115 7.74 -0.77 18.67
CA LEU A 115 8.43 0.51 18.86
C LEU A 115 8.18 1.10 20.25
N GLN A 116 7.47 0.44 21.15
CA GLN A 116 7.21 0.92 22.52
C GLN A 116 6.68 2.36 22.55
N ARG A 117 5.90 2.76 21.53
CA ARG A 117 5.30 4.09 21.47
C ARG A 117 3.97 4.08 22.20
N VAL A 118 3.82 4.98 23.16
CA VAL A 118 2.55 5.19 23.86
C VAL A 118 1.74 6.23 23.11
N LEU A 119 0.52 5.87 22.72
CA LEU A 119 -0.46 6.80 22.17
C LEU A 119 -1.42 7.26 23.26
N THR A 120 -1.80 8.53 23.21
CA THR A 120 -2.82 9.08 24.13
C THR A 120 -4.21 8.57 23.75
N LEU A 121 -5.15 8.63 24.71
CA LEU A 121 -6.54 8.28 24.45
C LEU A 121 -7.13 9.08 23.28
N TRP A 122 -6.81 10.38 23.18
CA TRP A 122 -7.27 11.25 22.09
C TRP A 122 -6.72 10.84 20.72
N GLN A 123 -5.47 10.34 20.66
CA GLN A 123 -4.92 9.78 19.43
C GLN A 123 -5.65 8.49 19.03
N TRP A 124 -5.96 7.62 19.99
CA TRP A 124 -6.74 6.40 19.74
C TRP A 124 -8.15 6.69 19.24
N LEU A 125 -8.87 7.59 19.90
CA LEU A 125 -10.21 8.02 19.48
C LEU A 125 -10.18 8.59 18.05
N SER A 126 -9.16 9.37 17.71
CA SER A 126 -8.98 9.92 16.38
C SER A 126 -8.73 8.85 15.30
N ILE A 127 -7.92 7.82 15.62
CA ILE A 127 -7.66 6.69 14.71
C ILE A 127 -8.96 5.90 14.47
N ILE A 128 -9.72 5.62 15.53
CA ILE A 128 -11.00 4.91 15.44
C ILE A 128 -12.01 5.74 14.63
N ALA A 129 -12.07 7.05 14.84
CA ALA A 129 -12.94 7.94 14.08
C ALA A 129 -12.62 7.92 12.58
N VAL A 130 -11.33 7.97 12.21
CA VAL A 130 -10.91 7.85 10.81
C VAL A 130 -11.30 6.51 10.20
N PHE A 131 -11.10 5.41 10.93
CA PHE A 131 -11.52 4.09 10.47
C PHE A 131 -13.05 4.01 10.29
N ALA A 132 -13.83 4.50 11.25
CA ALA A 132 -15.29 4.54 11.17
C ALA A 132 -15.75 5.40 9.97
N GLY A 133 -15.13 6.55 9.76
CA GLY A 133 -15.39 7.40 8.60
C GLY A 133 -15.14 6.65 7.29
N LEU A 134 -14.00 5.98 7.13
CA LEU A 134 -13.71 5.18 5.95
C LEU A 134 -14.68 4.01 5.79
N ALA A 135 -15.11 3.37 6.89
CA ALA A 135 -16.10 2.30 6.86
C ALA A 135 -17.47 2.77 6.33
N VAL A 136 -17.89 4.00 6.65
CA VAL A 136 -19.14 4.59 6.11
C VAL A 136 -19.13 4.66 4.58
N THR A 137 -17.96 4.83 3.93
CA THR A 137 -17.90 4.81 2.45
C THR A 137 -18.31 3.46 1.84
N GLY A 138 -18.20 2.38 2.60
CA GLY A 138 -18.54 1.03 2.14
C GLY A 138 -20.01 0.67 2.29
N VAL A 139 -20.85 1.50 2.91
CA VAL A 139 -22.29 1.20 3.11
C VAL A 139 -23.05 1.19 1.77
N ASP A 140 -22.70 2.11 0.87
CA ASP A 140 -23.32 2.20 -0.47
C ASP A 140 -22.70 1.21 -1.47
N ALA A 141 -21.73 0.40 -1.03
CA ALA A 141 -20.99 -0.45 -1.94
C ALA A 141 -21.74 -1.72 -2.32
N ARG A 142 -21.88 -1.95 -3.62
CA ARG A 142 -22.30 -3.25 -4.14
C ARG A 142 -21.16 -4.25 -4.03
N SER A 143 -21.34 -5.31 -3.24
CA SER A 143 -20.40 -6.43 -3.18
C SER A 143 -20.57 -7.33 -4.41
N THR A 144 -19.56 -7.38 -5.27
CA THR A 144 -19.56 -8.21 -6.50
C THR A 144 -18.74 -9.49 -6.36
N GLY A 145 -18.27 -9.82 -5.15
CA GLY A 145 -17.37 -10.93 -4.90
C GLY A 145 -18.09 -12.28 -4.69
N ASP A 146 -17.56 -13.35 -5.29
CA ASP A 146 -18.12 -14.71 -5.21
C ASP A 146 -17.92 -15.36 -3.82
N CYS A 147 -16.92 -14.91 -3.05
CA CYS A 147 -16.52 -15.48 -1.76
C CYS A 147 -16.14 -14.38 -0.76
N ILE A 148 -17.12 -13.52 -0.42
CA ILE A 148 -16.89 -12.30 0.39
C ILE A 148 -16.21 -12.60 1.72
N PHE A 149 -16.63 -13.64 2.44
CA PHE A 149 -16.06 -13.97 3.75
C PHE A 149 -14.57 -14.35 3.65
N LEU A 150 -14.22 -15.30 2.78
CA LEU A 150 -12.84 -15.71 2.57
C LEU A 150 -11.98 -14.53 2.08
N GLY A 151 -12.50 -13.75 1.12
CA GLY A 151 -11.81 -12.56 0.64
C GLY A 151 -11.57 -11.54 1.77
N THR A 152 -12.57 -11.28 2.61
CA THR A 152 -12.47 -10.40 3.79
C THR A 152 -11.40 -10.89 4.76
N CYS A 153 -11.34 -12.19 5.06
CA CYS A 153 -10.30 -12.77 5.91
C CYS A 153 -8.90 -12.58 5.30
N MET A 154 -8.75 -12.80 3.99
CA MET A 154 -7.49 -12.58 3.29
C MET A 154 -7.06 -11.11 3.32
N ILE A 155 -7.98 -10.17 3.13
CA ILE A 155 -7.68 -8.73 3.23
C ILE A 155 -7.28 -8.38 4.66
N GLY A 156 -7.98 -8.89 5.67
CA GLY A 156 -7.63 -8.66 7.07
C GLY A 156 -6.21 -9.14 7.39
N ALA A 157 -5.88 -10.38 7.02
CA ALA A 157 -4.55 -10.94 7.20
C ALA A 157 -3.48 -10.16 6.42
N GLY A 158 -3.73 -9.84 5.15
CA GLY A 158 -2.85 -9.03 4.32
C GLY A 158 -2.63 -7.63 4.90
N THR A 159 -3.66 -7.03 5.47
CA THR A 159 -3.60 -5.70 6.10
C THR A 159 -2.73 -5.70 7.35
N ILE A 160 -2.82 -6.73 8.20
CA ILE A 160 -1.95 -6.89 9.39
C ILE A 160 -0.49 -7.07 8.98
N LEU A 161 -0.23 -7.93 7.98
CA LEU A 161 1.13 -8.10 7.45
C LEU A 161 1.66 -6.81 6.83
N HIS A 162 0.81 -6.05 6.12
CA HIS A 162 1.21 -4.78 5.51
C HIS A 162 1.54 -3.71 6.57
N ALA A 163 0.73 -3.61 7.63
CA ALA A 163 1.03 -2.75 8.77
C ALA A 163 2.35 -3.16 9.45
N THR A 164 2.60 -4.46 9.56
CA THR A 164 3.87 -5.01 10.07
C THR A 164 5.04 -4.55 9.20
N CYS A 165 4.91 -4.60 7.87
CA CYS A 165 5.95 -4.10 6.95
C CYS A 165 6.25 -2.61 7.17
N HIS A 166 5.23 -1.78 7.38
CA HIS A 166 5.41 -0.36 7.67
C HIS A 166 6.19 -0.14 8.99
N VAL A 167 5.80 -0.83 10.07
CA VAL A 167 6.44 -0.67 11.39
C VAL A 167 7.87 -1.24 11.39
N LEU A 168 8.11 -2.38 10.75
CA LEU A 168 9.46 -2.92 10.58
C LEU A 168 10.34 -2.02 9.72
N SER A 169 9.81 -1.48 8.62
CA SER A 169 10.51 -0.51 7.79
C SER A 169 10.88 0.75 8.56
N GLU A 170 9.98 1.25 9.41
CA GLU A 170 10.27 2.35 10.32
C GLU A 170 11.38 1.99 11.32
N MET A 171 11.27 0.82 11.96
CA MET A 171 12.25 0.34 12.94
C MET A 171 13.66 0.26 12.35
N LEU A 172 13.80 -0.28 11.14
CA LEU A 172 15.07 -0.34 10.41
C LEU A 172 15.62 1.05 10.08
N SER A 173 14.74 2.01 9.81
CA SER A 173 15.14 3.37 9.41
C SER A 173 15.43 4.30 10.59
N VAL A 174 14.81 4.08 11.76
CA VAL A 174 14.86 5.01 12.90
C VAL A 174 15.64 4.48 14.10
N ARG A 175 15.50 3.19 14.46
CA ARG A 175 16.08 2.64 15.71
C ARG A 175 17.25 1.68 15.48
N GLY A 176 17.15 0.81 14.49
CA GLY A 176 18.15 -0.23 14.22
C GLY A 176 19.34 0.30 13.41
N SER A 177 19.50 -0.24 12.21
CA SER A 177 20.59 0.10 11.30
C SER A 177 20.57 1.53 10.74
N ARG A 178 19.54 2.33 11.08
CA ARG A 178 19.32 3.71 10.61
C ARG A 178 19.45 3.84 9.09
N ILE A 179 18.82 2.91 8.38
CA ILE A 179 18.88 2.85 6.93
C ILE A 179 18.16 4.07 6.34
N PRO A 180 18.79 4.84 5.43
CA PRO A 180 18.13 5.94 4.76
C PRO A 180 16.84 5.51 4.05
N ALA A 181 15.79 6.32 4.15
CA ALA A 181 14.45 6.05 3.62
C ALA A 181 14.45 5.55 2.16
N HIS A 182 15.19 6.23 1.28
CA HIS A 182 15.28 5.88 -0.13
C HIS A 182 15.98 4.54 -0.36
N LEU A 183 17.04 4.22 0.39
CA LEU A 183 17.72 2.91 0.28
C LEU A 183 16.83 1.78 0.78
N ASN A 184 16.13 1.99 1.89
CA ASN A 184 15.18 1.01 2.42
C ASN A 184 14.08 0.69 1.38
N ALA A 185 13.47 1.72 0.80
CA ALA A 185 12.50 1.57 -0.28
C ALA A 185 13.10 0.88 -1.52
N SER A 186 14.32 1.26 -1.91
CA SER A 186 14.99 0.71 -3.09
C SER A 186 15.29 -0.77 -2.96
N ILE A 187 15.84 -1.19 -1.82
CA ILE A 187 16.18 -2.59 -1.58
C ILE A 187 14.91 -3.43 -1.56
N GLN A 188 13.85 -2.96 -0.86
CA GLN A 188 12.57 -3.66 -0.89
C GLN A 188 11.99 -3.75 -2.32
N GLY A 189 12.11 -2.67 -3.09
CA GLY A 189 11.73 -2.64 -4.50
C GLY A 189 12.53 -3.62 -5.37
N LEU A 190 13.86 -3.67 -5.22
CA LEU A 190 14.73 -4.58 -5.95
C LEU A 190 14.43 -6.04 -5.60
N THR A 191 14.27 -6.36 -4.31
CA THR A 191 13.89 -7.69 -3.85
C THR A 191 12.52 -8.08 -4.41
N GLY A 192 11.54 -7.17 -4.38
CA GLY A 192 10.22 -7.38 -4.98
C GLY A 192 10.29 -7.62 -6.49
N CYS A 193 11.07 -6.82 -7.22
CA CYS A 193 11.29 -7.00 -8.66
C CYS A 193 11.94 -8.34 -8.96
N ALA A 194 12.93 -8.77 -8.17
CA ALA A 194 13.60 -10.04 -8.40
C ALA A 194 12.65 -11.23 -8.14
N VAL A 195 12.03 -11.28 -6.97
CA VAL A 195 11.16 -12.40 -6.57
C VAL A 195 9.93 -12.49 -7.46
N VAL A 196 9.20 -11.38 -7.60
CA VAL A 196 7.97 -11.37 -8.38
C VAL A 196 8.26 -11.38 -9.87
N GLY A 197 9.35 -10.76 -10.33
CA GLY A 197 9.76 -10.75 -11.73
C GLY A 197 10.16 -12.14 -12.23
N VAL A 198 10.92 -12.93 -11.46
CA VAL A 198 11.25 -14.31 -11.83
C VAL A 198 9.99 -15.14 -11.99
N TRP A 199 9.08 -15.06 -11.01
CA TRP A 199 7.80 -15.75 -11.08
C TRP A 199 6.98 -15.28 -12.29
N GLN A 200 6.91 -13.96 -12.52
CA GLN A 200 6.16 -13.35 -13.61
C GLN A 200 6.68 -13.81 -14.96
N LEU A 201 8.01 -13.86 -15.16
CA LEU A 201 8.62 -14.32 -16.41
C LEU A 201 8.29 -15.79 -16.67
N ALA A 202 8.49 -16.66 -15.67
CA ALA A 202 8.20 -18.10 -15.81
C ALA A 202 6.71 -18.36 -16.09
N PHE A 203 5.83 -17.67 -15.37
CA PHE A 203 4.39 -17.84 -15.53
C PHE A 203 3.88 -17.23 -16.84
N THR A 204 4.34 -16.02 -17.18
CA THR A 204 3.87 -15.32 -18.39
C THR A 204 4.33 -16.00 -19.66
N ALA A 205 5.57 -16.50 -19.69
CA ALA A 205 6.10 -17.20 -20.86
C ALA A 205 5.24 -18.43 -21.21
N SER A 206 4.75 -19.16 -20.21
CA SER A 206 3.89 -20.33 -20.41
C SER A 206 2.42 -20.00 -20.73
N HIS A 207 1.98 -18.75 -20.51
CA HIS A 207 0.59 -18.33 -20.66
C HIS A 207 0.47 -17.03 -21.45
N TRP A 208 1.33 -16.84 -22.44
CA TRP A 208 1.43 -15.60 -23.22
C TRP A 208 0.10 -15.20 -23.87
N GLN A 209 -0.65 -16.19 -24.33
CA GLN A 209 -1.97 -16.04 -24.96
C GLN A 209 -2.95 -15.25 -24.09
N ARG A 210 -2.89 -15.42 -22.76
CA ARG A 210 -3.74 -14.69 -21.80
C ARG A 210 -3.40 -13.20 -21.68
N ILE A 211 -2.38 -12.70 -22.38
CA ILE A 211 -2.05 -11.28 -22.50
C ILE A 211 -2.28 -10.81 -23.92
N SER A 212 -1.75 -11.55 -24.90
CA SER A 212 -1.78 -11.13 -26.31
C SER A 212 -3.21 -11.10 -26.86
N GLU A 213 -4.04 -12.11 -26.57
CA GLU A 213 -5.40 -12.21 -27.14
C GLU A 213 -6.29 -11.03 -26.69
N PRO A 214 -6.43 -10.69 -25.38
CA PRO A 214 -7.24 -9.53 -24.99
C PRO A 214 -6.69 -8.19 -25.48
N MET A 215 -5.36 -8.07 -25.64
CA MET A 215 -4.75 -6.86 -26.20
C MET A 215 -5.11 -6.67 -27.68
N GLU A 216 -5.10 -7.76 -28.46
CA GLU A 216 -5.50 -7.74 -29.86
C GLU A 216 -6.99 -7.49 -30.03
N GLU A 217 -7.84 -8.14 -29.23
CA GLU A 217 -9.31 -7.98 -29.25
C GLU A 217 -9.75 -6.53 -29.01
N ILE A 218 -9.08 -5.83 -28.07
CA ILE A 218 -9.40 -4.45 -27.71
C ILE A 218 -8.58 -3.45 -28.56
N GLY A 219 -7.68 -3.93 -29.43
CA GLY A 219 -6.83 -3.08 -30.26
C GLY A 219 -5.80 -2.26 -29.47
N THR A 220 -5.37 -2.74 -28.30
CA THR A 220 -4.39 -2.05 -27.46
C THR A 220 -2.98 -2.24 -28.02
N SER A 221 -2.35 -1.15 -28.44
CA SER A 221 -0.97 -1.17 -28.95
C SER A 221 0.07 -1.40 -27.84
N TRP A 222 1.25 -1.92 -28.20
CA TRP A 222 2.39 -2.07 -27.28
C TRP A 222 2.85 -0.76 -26.65
N LEU A 223 2.75 0.34 -27.40
CA LEU A 223 3.07 1.67 -26.90
C LEU A 223 2.08 2.08 -25.80
N GLN A 224 0.78 1.92 -26.02
CA GLN A 224 -0.24 2.22 -25.00
C GLN A 224 -0.04 1.35 -23.75
N ALA A 225 0.18 0.05 -23.90
CA ALA A 225 0.43 -0.85 -22.78
C ALA A 225 1.68 -0.42 -21.98
N SER A 226 2.76 -0.06 -22.68
CA SER A 226 3.99 0.41 -22.06
C SER A 226 3.80 1.74 -21.34
N LEU A 227 3.09 2.71 -21.95
CA LEU A 227 2.78 3.98 -21.29
C LEU A 227 1.93 3.78 -20.02
N LEU A 228 0.95 2.88 -20.05
CA LEU A 228 0.15 2.53 -18.88
C LEU A 228 1.03 1.93 -17.77
N LEU A 229 1.84 0.91 -18.08
CA LEU A 229 2.72 0.28 -17.09
C LEU A 229 3.78 1.26 -16.54
N SER A 230 4.36 2.11 -17.39
CA SER A 230 5.31 3.15 -16.99
C SER A 230 4.65 4.20 -16.10
N SER A 231 3.40 4.59 -16.37
CA SER A 231 2.66 5.53 -15.52
C SER A 231 2.39 4.95 -14.13
N VAL A 232 2.07 3.66 -14.03
CA VAL A 232 1.90 2.95 -12.75
C VAL A 232 3.24 2.89 -12.01
N ALA A 233 4.34 2.57 -12.70
CA ALA A 233 5.67 2.55 -12.09
C ALA A 233 6.09 3.94 -11.58
N LEU A 234 5.84 5.00 -12.36
CA LEU A 234 6.12 6.38 -11.96
C LEU A 234 5.28 6.80 -10.74
N GLY A 235 3.98 6.49 -10.74
CA GLY A 235 3.11 6.72 -9.60
C GLY A 235 3.62 6.02 -8.34
N ASN A 236 4.07 4.78 -8.47
CA ASN A 236 4.65 4.03 -7.36
C ASN A 236 6.02 4.54 -6.92
N PHE A 237 6.83 5.08 -7.82
CA PHE A 237 8.08 5.77 -7.47
C PHE A 237 7.81 6.99 -6.59
N VAL A 238 6.88 7.86 -7.00
CA VAL A 238 6.50 9.05 -6.23
C VAL A 238 5.87 8.65 -4.89
N HIS A 239 4.98 7.65 -4.92
CA HIS A 239 4.33 7.12 -3.72
C HIS A 239 5.35 6.57 -2.72
N ALA A 240 6.23 5.68 -3.15
CA ALA A 240 7.22 5.03 -2.29
C ALA A 240 8.22 6.03 -1.74
N GLY A 241 8.73 6.95 -2.58
CA GLY A 241 9.65 7.99 -2.14
C GLY A 241 9.04 8.87 -1.05
N THR A 242 7.80 9.32 -1.25
CA THR A 242 7.08 10.15 -0.27
C THR A 242 6.72 9.36 0.99
N PHE A 243 6.25 8.13 0.82
CA PHE A 243 5.85 7.26 1.93
C PHE A 243 7.02 6.95 2.86
N PHE A 244 8.15 6.45 2.33
CA PHE A 244 9.31 6.15 3.17
C PHE A 244 9.93 7.43 3.76
N TYR A 245 9.90 8.56 3.04
CA TYR A 245 10.31 9.84 3.61
C TYR A 245 9.48 10.20 4.84
N LEU A 246 8.15 10.20 4.72
CA LEU A 246 7.24 10.47 5.84
C LEU A 246 7.40 9.44 6.97
N LEU A 247 7.55 8.16 6.63
CA LEU A 247 7.72 7.07 7.58
C LEU A 247 8.88 7.33 8.54
N THR A 248 10.01 7.83 8.02
CA THR A 248 11.19 8.15 8.86
C THR A 248 11.07 9.42 9.69
N ARG A 249 10.14 10.32 9.34
CA ARG A 249 10.01 11.65 9.97
C ARG A 249 8.87 11.72 10.99
N VAL A 250 7.72 11.16 10.65
CA VAL A 250 6.50 11.23 11.47
C VAL A 250 6.03 9.85 11.95
N GLY A 251 6.59 8.77 11.41
CA GLY A 251 6.30 7.40 11.81
C GLY A 251 5.13 6.74 11.10
N ALA A 252 4.97 5.42 11.28
CA ALA A 252 4.01 4.58 10.57
C ALA A 252 2.56 5.02 10.80
N VAL A 253 2.20 5.32 12.05
CA VAL A 253 0.82 5.72 12.39
C VAL A 253 0.44 7.04 11.73
N SER A 254 1.27 8.08 11.89
CA SER A 254 1.01 9.40 11.29
C SER A 254 1.03 9.33 9.76
N THR A 255 1.89 8.49 9.17
CA THR A 255 1.90 8.25 7.73
C THR A 255 0.61 7.54 7.27
N GLY A 256 0.08 6.61 8.08
CA GLY A 256 -1.24 6.00 7.87
C GLY A 256 -2.38 7.02 7.90
N MET A 257 -2.36 7.97 8.84
CA MET A 257 -3.33 9.07 8.88
C MET A 257 -3.26 9.96 7.63
N ALA A 258 -2.05 10.25 7.14
CA ALA A 258 -1.87 10.98 5.88
C ALA A 258 -2.42 10.20 4.67
N LYS A 259 -2.27 8.87 4.63
CA LYS A 259 -2.87 8.01 3.61
C LYS A 259 -4.41 8.06 3.66
N ALA A 260 -5.01 8.10 4.85
CA ALA A 260 -6.46 8.25 4.97
C ALA A 260 -6.95 9.60 4.38
N LEU A 261 -6.22 10.69 4.64
CA LEU A 261 -6.50 11.99 4.04
C LEU A 261 -6.30 11.99 2.51
N GLN A 262 -5.29 11.28 2.01
CA GLN A 262 -5.11 11.07 0.57
C GLN A 262 -6.35 10.38 -0.04
N GLY A 263 -6.93 9.39 0.65
CA GLY A 263 -8.17 8.73 0.21
C GLY A 263 -9.34 9.69 0.05
N VAL A 264 -9.50 10.65 0.96
CA VAL A 264 -10.50 11.73 0.86
C VAL A 264 -10.31 12.56 -0.41
N VAL A 265 -9.07 12.97 -0.70
CA VAL A 265 -8.74 13.74 -1.91
C VAL A 265 -9.03 12.92 -3.17
N VAL A 266 -8.66 11.64 -3.17
CA VAL A 266 -8.93 10.74 -4.31
C VAL A 266 -10.43 10.61 -4.53
N PHE A 267 -11.24 10.40 -3.50
CA PHE A 267 -12.70 10.31 -3.66
C PHE A 267 -13.31 11.60 -4.24
N ALA A 268 -12.87 12.76 -3.78
CA ALA A 268 -13.35 14.04 -4.31
C ALA A 268 -12.97 14.22 -5.79
N LEU A 269 -11.73 13.91 -6.16
CA LEU A 269 -11.26 13.98 -7.54
C LEU A 269 -11.96 12.96 -8.44
N SER A 270 -12.19 11.73 -7.95
CA SER A 270 -12.90 10.70 -8.71
C SER A 270 -14.32 11.11 -9.08
N HIS A 271 -15.03 11.82 -8.19
CA HIS A 271 -16.33 12.38 -8.53
C HIS A 271 -16.22 13.38 -9.69
N VAL A 272 -15.29 14.33 -9.62
CA VAL A 272 -15.12 15.37 -10.65
C VAL A 272 -14.72 14.77 -12.01
N LEU A 273 -13.83 13.78 -12.00
CA LEU A 273 -13.22 13.24 -13.22
C LEU A 273 -14.01 12.10 -13.84
N TYR A 274 -14.67 11.25 -13.03
CA TYR A 274 -15.17 9.93 -13.47
C TYR A 274 -16.65 9.68 -13.20
N CYS A 275 -17.37 10.54 -12.47
CA CYS A 275 -18.80 10.32 -12.18
C CYS A 275 -19.67 10.23 -13.45
N ARG A 276 -19.28 10.89 -14.55
CA ARG A 276 -20.01 10.79 -15.83
C ARG A 276 -19.86 9.42 -16.50
N GLN A 277 -18.75 8.74 -16.26
CA GLN A 277 -18.42 7.45 -16.86
C GLN A 277 -18.85 6.28 -15.97
N ASP A 278 -18.81 6.47 -14.65
CA ASP A 278 -19.14 5.45 -13.66
C ASP A 278 -19.88 6.10 -12.48
N GLU A 279 -21.18 5.78 -12.37
CA GLU A 279 -22.04 6.27 -11.29
C GLU A 279 -21.52 5.89 -9.89
N SER A 280 -20.75 4.81 -9.78
CA SER A 280 -20.14 4.40 -8.50
C SER A 280 -19.10 5.40 -8.01
N GLN A 281 -18.54 6.24 -8.89
CA GLN A 281 -17.62 7.32 -8.53
C GLN A 281 -18.33 8.61 -8.12
N CYS A 282 -19.65 8.70 -8.29
CA CYS A 282 -20.41 9.89 -7.92
C CYS A 282 -20.44 10.12 -6.40
N PHE A 283 -20.55 11.39 -6.03
CA PHE A 283 -20.61 11.82 -4.64
C PHE A 283 -21.98 11.49 -4.04
N SER A 284 -22.00 10.70 -2.96
CA SER A 284 -23.21 10.41 -2.19
C SER A 284 -23.18 11.12 -0.84
N LEU A 285 -24.32 11.20 -0.17
CA LEU A 285 -24.39 11.74 1.19
C LEU A 285 -23.50 10.94 2.15
N ALA A 286 -23.46 9.60 2.02
CA ALA A 286 -22.61 8.74 2.84
C ALA A 286 -21.12 9.05 2.62
N LYS A 287 -20.70 9.22 1.37
CA LYS A 287 -19.32 9.65 1.04
C LYS A 287 -19.02 11.04 1.63
N GLY A 288 -19.96 11.99 1.53
CA GLY A 288 -19.81 13.31 2.12
C GLY A 288 -19.61 13.27 3.64
N LEU A 289 -20.46 12.54 4.36
CA LEU A 289 -20.33 12.35 5.81
C LEU A 289 -19.02 11.65 6.17
N SER A 290 -18.65 10.62 5.42
CA SER A 290 -17.36 9.94 5.59
C SER A 290 -16.17 10.90 5.47
N LEU A 291 -16.13 11.73 4.42
CA LEU A 291 -15.05 12.69 4.21
C LEU A 291 -14.92 13.67 5.37
N LEU A 292 -16.04 14.15 5.92
CA LEU A 292 -16.06 15.03 7.09
C LEU A 292 -15.50 14.32 8.34
N ILE A 293 -15.95 13.09 8.61
CA ILE A 293 -15.49 12.29 9.75
C ILE A 293 -13.98 12.01 9.65
N VAL A 294 -13.50 11.58 8.47
CA VAL A 294 -12.09 11.29 8.25
C VAL A 294 -11.24 12.55 8.42
N THR A 295 -11.65 13.67 7.82
CA THR A 295 -10.89 14.93 7.91
C THR A 295 -10.83 15.43 9.35
N ALA A 296 -11.97 15.43 10.07
CA ALA A 296 -12.02 15.80 11.48
C ALA A 296 -11.16 14.88 12.35
N GLY A 297 -11.18 13.57 12.10
CA GLY A 297 -10.34 12.59 12.80
C GLY A 297 -8.84 12.82 12.56
N VAL A 298 -8.42 13.11 11.32
CA VAL A 298 -7.02 13.43 11.01
C VAL A 298 -6.58 14.71 11.70
N VAL A 299 -7.38 15.79 11.65
CA VAL A 299 -7.08 17.05 12.34
C VAL A 299 -6.98 16.83 13.85
N SER A 300 -7.94 16.11 14.44
CA SER A 300 -7.94 15.78 15.88
C SER A 300 -6.70 15.00 16.28
N TYR A 301 -6.25 14.04 15.46
CA TYR A 301 -5.03 13.29 15.70
C TYR A 301 -3.79 14.18 15.68
N VAL A 302 -3.69 15.10 14.72
CA VAL A 302 -2.56 16.04 14.62
C VAL A 302 -2.50 16.97 15.83
N LEU A 303 -3.65 17.49 16.27
CA LEU A 303 -3.73 18.33 17.47
C LEU A 303 -3.35 17.55 18.73
N ALA A 304 -3.91 16.35 18.92
CA ALA A 304 -3.58 15.48 20.06
C ALA A 304 -2.09 15.11 20.10
N THR A 305 -1.50 14.85 18.93
CA THR A 305 -0.06 14.55 18.80
C THR A 305 0.80 15.77 19.13
N SER A 306 0.38 16.96 18.74
CA SER A 306 1.09 18.21 19.02
C SER A 306 1.06 18.53 20.52
N SER A 307 -0.10 18.41 21.16
CA SER A 307 -0.24 18.58 22.61
C SER A 307 0.61 17.58 23.39
N ALA A 308 0.60 16.30 23.02
CA ALA A 308 1.40 15.28 23.68
C ALA A 308 2.91 15.56 23.59
N LYS A 309 3.40 16.05 22.44
CA LYS A 309 4.80 16.45 22.27
C LYS A 309 5.17 17.67 23.13
N SER A 310 4.28 18.66 23.22
CA SER A 310 4.50 19.85 24.06
C SER A 310 4.60 19.48 25.55
N SER A 311 3.70 18.63 26.04
CA SER A 311 3.73 18.15 27.44
C SER A 311 5.00 17.37 27.76
N ALA A 312 5.45 16.49 26.86
CA ALA A 312 6.69 15.72 27.07
C ALA A 312 7.94 16.61 27.14
N LYS A 313 7.98 17.71 26.39
CA LYS A 313 9.10 18.66 26.42
C LYS A 313 9.17 19.40 27.75
N GLN A 314 8.03 19.83 28.29
CA GLN A 314 7.95 20.52 29.58
C GLN A 314 8.39 19.64 30.75
N THR A 315 8.12 18.34 30.73
CA THR A 315 8.58 17.41 31.78
C THR A 315 10.08 17.08 31.73
N SER A 316 10.78 17.49 30.66
CA SER A 316 12.22 17.22 30.46
C SER A 316 13.11 18.44 30.69
N SER A 317 12.53 19.60 30.97
CA SER A 317 13.21 20.85 31.34
C SER A 317 13.11 21.07 32.84
#